data_AF-A0A022MI01-F1
#
_entry.id   AF-A0A022MI01-F1
#
_cell.length_a   1.000
_cell.length_b   1.000
_cell.length_c   1.000
_cell.angle_alpha   90.00
_cell.angle_beta   90.00
_cell.angle_gamma   90.00
#
_symmetry.space_group_name_H-M   'P 1'
#
loop_
_entity.id
_entity.type
_entity.pdbx_description
1 polymer ?
#
loop_
_entity_poly.entity_id
_entity_poly.type
_entity_poly.pdbx_seq_one_letter_code
_entity_poly.pdbx_strand_id
1 'polypeptide(L)'
;MSRTVIDLDDEALAEAARLLGTTTKKETVNAALREIADRRRRAAAVERMRRMVAEGEIDLSLIEEPAHPSPAGPGENPDESSPGLGHHAA
;
A
#
# COMPACT_ATOMS: atom_id res chain seq x y z
N MET A 1 3.80 33.98 -7.93
CA MET A 1 5.20 33.51 -7.87
C MET A 1 6.12 34.69 -8.14
N SER A 2 7.19 34.82 -7.37
CA SER A 2 8.29 35.74 -7.67
C SER A 2 9.20 35.13 -8.76
N ARG A 3 9.90 35.98 -9.52
CA ARG A 3 10.89 35.56 -10.51
C ARG A 3 12.27 35.65 -9.87
N THR A 4 13.00 34.54 -9.87
CA THR A 4 14.37 34.44 -9.37
C THR A 4 15.24 33.87 -10.49
N VAL A 5 16.43 34.43 -10.67
CA VAL A 5 17.44 33.92 -11.60
C VAL A 5 18.48 33.20 -10.77
N ILE A 6 18.68 31.92 -11.06
CA ILE A 6 19.68 31.05 -10.41
C ILE A 6 20.32 30.18 -11.48
N ASP A 7 21.58 29.83 -11.28
CA ASP A 7 22.21 28.76 -12.03
C ASP A 7 21.78 27.42 -11.43
N LEU A 8 21.49 26.46 -12.31
CA LEU A 8 21.05 25.12 -11.96
C LEU A 8 22.02 24.12 -12.57
N ASP A 9 22.37 23.10 -11.78
CA ASP A 9 23.01 21.90 -12.29
C ASP A 9 22.03 21.16 -13.20
N ASP A 10 22.37 21.05 -14.48
CA ASP A 10 21.51 20.45 -15.50
C ASP A 10 21.38 18.92 -15.33
N GLU A 11 22.40 18.25 -14.76
CA GLU A 11 22.32 16.81 -14.47
C GLU A 11 21.36 16.54 -13.32
N ALA A 12 21.49 17.30 -12.22
CA ALA A 12 20.59 17.20 -11.08
C ALA A 12 19.14 17.56 -11.47
N LEU A 13 18.97 18.56 -12.34
CA LEU A 13 17.66 18.96 -12.83
C LEU A 13 17.04 17.88 -13.73
N ALA A 14 17.82 17.26 -14.60
CA ALA A 14 17.36 16.15 -15.43
C ALA A 14 16.95 14.95 -14.57
N GLU A 15 17.72 14.62 -13.53
CA GLU A 15 17.38 13.55 -12.59
C GLU A 15 16.05 13.82 -11.89
N ALA A 16 15.90 15.03 -11.33
CA ALA A 16 14.67 15.45 -10.69
C ALA A 16 13.49 15.40 -11.66
N ALA A 17 13.68 15.81 -12.92
CA ALA A 17 12.62 15.78 -13.93
C ALA A 17 12.14 14.36 -14.21
N ARG A 18 13.07 13.40 -14.33
CA ARG A 18 12.73 11.97 -14.50
C ARG A 18 12.00 11.41 -13.28
N LEU A 19 12.51 11.67 -12.08
CA LEU A 19 11.90 11.20 -10.83
C LEU A 19 10.50 11.77 -10.59
N LEU A 20 10.28 13.02 -10.98
CA LEU A 20 9.02 13.73 -10.77
C LEU A 20 8.06 13.62 -11.97
N GLY A 21 8.49 13.04 -13.10
CA GLY A 21 7.69 12.93 -14.31
C GLY A 21 7.34 14.29 -14.94
N THR A 22 8.24 15.27 -14.82
CA THR A 22 8.01 16.65 -15.28
C THR A 22 8.75 16.94 -16.57
N THR A 23 8.26 17.92 -17.34
CA THR A 23 8.79 18.18 -18.69
C THR A 23 9.51 19.52 -18.82
N THR A 24 9.26 20.46 -17.89
CA THR A 24 9.88 21.79 -17.94
C THR A 24 10.70 22.08 -16.70
N LYS A 25 11.82 22.79 -16.86
CA LYS A 25 12.70 23.20 -15.73
C LYS A 25 11.91 23.84 -14.58
N LYS A 26 10.98 24.75 -14.91
CA LYS A 26 10.12 25.42 -13.94
C LYS A 26 9.22 24.43 -13.20
N GLU A 27 8.59 23.51 -13.91
CA GLU A 27 7.72 22.50 -13.30
C GLU A 27 8.53 21.60 -12.38
N THR A 28 9.68 21.10 -12.83
CA THR A 28 10.59 20.27 -12.04
C THR A 28 11.00 20.95 -10.74
N VAL A 29 11.47 22.20 -10.81
CA VAL A 29 11.89 22.95 -9.61
C VAL A 29 10.73 23.14 -8.63
N ASN A 30 9.56 23.54 -9.12
CA ASN A 30 8.40 23.76 -8.25
C ASN A 30 7.88 22.45 -7.65
N ALA A 31 7.85 21.37 -8.42
CA ALA A 31 7.46 20.05 -7.95
C ALA A 31 8.45 19.51 -6.91
N ALA A 32 9.76 19.66 -7.13
CA ALA A 32 10.80 19.24 -6.19
C ALA A 32 10.67 19.95 -4.83
N LEU A 33 10.48 21.28 -4.84
CA LEU A 33 10.31 22.06 -3.62
C LEU A 33 9.06 21.63 -2.84
N ARG A 34 7.96 21.35 -3.53
CA ARG A 34 6.72 20.85 -2.91
C ARG A 34 6.93 19.46 -2.33
N GLU A 35 7.55 18.56 -3.09
CA GLU A 35 7.78 17.18 -2.67
C GLU A 35 8.65 17.10 -1.42
N ILE A 36 9.68 17.94 -1.28
CA ILE A 36 10.48 18.00 -0.04
C ILE A 36 9.63 18.44 1.15
N ALA A 37 8.80 19.47 0.98
CA ALA A 37 7.91 19.94 2.04
C ALA A 37 6.88 18.86 2.42
N ASP A 38 6.32 18.17 1.43
CA ASP A 38 5.38 17.06 1.63
C ASP A 38 6.03 15.87 2.34
N ARG A 39 7.24 15.46 1.94
CA ARG A 39 8.01 14.42 2.64
C ARG A 39 8.20 14.76 4.11
N ARG A 40 8.57 16.01 4.41
CA ARG A 40 8.75 16.46 5.80
C ARG A 40 7.43 16.45 6.58
N ARG A 41 6.32 16.92 5.97
CA ARG A 41 4.99 16.87 6.58
C ARG A 41 4.55 15.43 6.87
N ARG A 42 4.73 14.51 5.91
CA ARG A 42 4.40 13.07 6.07
C ARG A 42 5.21 12.46 7.22
N ALA A 43 6.52 12.71 7.27
CA ALA A 43 7.36 12.22 8.37
C ALA A 43 6.92 12.76 9.75
N ALA A 44 6.62 14.07 9.83
CA ALA A 44 6.12 14.67 11.07
C ALA A 44 4.75 14.13 11.49
N ALA A 45 3.87 13.82 10.54
CA ALA A 45 2.57 13.22 10.82
C ALA A 45 2.72 11.80 11.42
N VAL A 46 3.60 10.97 10.84
CA VAL A 46 3.91 9.63 11.38
C VAL A 46 4.46 9.74 12.80
N GLU A 47 5.36 10.70 13.06
CA GLU A 47 5.93 10.88 14.40
C GLU A 47 4.87 11.31 15.42
N ARG A 48 3.97 12.22 15.04
CA ARG A 48 2.82 12.58 15.89
C ARG A 48 1.91 11.39 16.16
N MET A 49 1.64 10.55 15.17
CA MET A 49 0.83 9.35 15.33
C MET A 49 1.45 8.38 16.34
N ARG A 50 2.76 8.13 16.22
CA ARG A 50 3.51 7.27 17.16
C ARG A 50 3.41 7.77 18.59
N ARG A 51 3.52 9.08 18.78
CA ARG A 51 3.39 9.71 20.10
C ARG A 51 1.98 9.52 20.68
N MET A 52 0.93 9.77 19.90
CA MET A 52 -0.45 9.57 20.36
C MET A 52 -0.73 8.11 20.75
N VAL A 53 -0.17 7.13 20.02
CA VAL A 53 -0.27 5.71 20.38
C VAL A 53 0.48 5.42 21.69
N ALA A 54 1.68 5.96 21.88
CA ALA A 54 2.47 5.76 23.10
C ALA A 54 1.84 6.43 24.34
N GLU A 55 1.18 7.57 24.15
CA GLU A 55 0.43 8.29 25.18
C GLU A 55 -0.95 7.66 25.47
N GLY A 56 -1.36 6.65 24.68
CA GLY A 56 -2.64 5.95 24.85
C GLY A 56 -3.85 6.73 24.33
N GLU A 57 -3.63 7.81 23.56
CA GLU A 57 -4.69 8.63 22.98
C GLU A 57 -5.38 7.95 21.78
N ILE A 58 -4.71 6.97 21.15
CA ILE A 58 -5.26 6.16 20.07
C ILE A 58 -5.38 4.72 20.55
N ASP A 59 -6.62 4.24 20.69
CA ASP A 59 -6.93 2.86 21.00
C ASP A 59 -7.09 2.03 19.72
N LEU A 60 -6.05 1.27 19.39
CA LEU A 60 -6.02 0.39 18.22
C LEU A 60 -6.89 -0.86 18.38
N SER A 61 -7.40 -1.15 19.59
CA SER A 61 -8.28 -2.31 19.83
C SER A 61 -9.66 -2.19 19.17
N LEU A 62 -10.04 -0.98 18.74
CA LEU A 62 -11.28 -0.69 18.04
C LEU A 62 -11.26 -1.08 16.55
N ILE A 63 -10.09 -1.43 16.01
CA ILE A 63 -9.97 -1.93 14.65
C ILE A 63 -10.23 -3.44 14.69
N GLU A 64 -11.49 -3.85 14.53
CA GLU A 64 -11.84 -5.26 14.38
C GLU A 64 -11.22 -5.80 13.09
N GLU A 65 -10.32 -6.79 13.20
CA GLU A 65 -9.99 -7.63 12.05
C GLU A 65 -11.28 -8.37 11.65
N PRO A 66 -11.80 -8.19 10.42
CA PRO A 66 -12.90 -9.03 9.97
C PRO A 66 -12.39 -10.46 10.03
N ALA A 67 -13.05 -11.30 10.84
CA ALA A 67 -12.70 -12.69 11.05
C ALA A 67 -12.35 -13.32 9.70
N HIS A 68 -11.07 -13.65 9.51
CA HIS A 68 -10.63 -14.39 8.34
C HIS A 68 -11.51 -15.64 8.25
N PRO A 69 -12.36 -15.80 7.21
CA PRO A 69 -13.10 -17.03 7.06
C PRO A 69 -12.08 -18.13 6.85
N SER A 70 -11.94 -19.01 7.85
CA SER A 70 -11.16 -20.23 7.73
C SER A 70 -11.62 -20.95 6.48
N PRO A 71 -10.73 -21.32 5.54
CA PRO A 71 -11.15 -22.06 4.36
C PRO A 71 -11.75 -23.37 4.84
N ALA A 72 -13.08 -23.51 4.67
CA ALA A 72 -13.80 -24.74 4.95
C ALA A 72 -13.04 -25.91 4.30
N GLY A 73 -12.80 -26.96 5.08
CA GLY A 73 -12.06 -28.15 4.65
C GLY A 73 -12.63 -28.76 3.36
N PRO A 74 -11.80 -29.48 2.60
CA PRO A 74 -12.22 -30.06 1.33
C PRO A 74 -13.37 -31.04 1.58
N GLY A 75 -14.42 -30.89 0.78
CA GLY A 75 -15.69 -31.58 0.92
C GLY A 75 -15.56 -33.10 1.05
N GLU A 76 -16.45 -33.65 1.88
CA GLU A 76 -16.88 -35.04 1.82
C GLU A 76 -17.22 -35.40 0.36
N ASN A 77 -16.40 -36.23 -0.26
CA ASN A 77 -16.78 -36.90 -1.50
C ASN A 77 -17.70 -38.06 -1.11
N PRO A 78 -18.93 -38.15 -1.64
CA PRO A 78 -19.77 -39.31 -1.38
C PRO A 78 -19.12 -40.52 -2.07
N ASP A 79 -18.81 -41.52 -1.27
CA ASP A 79 -18.24 -42.80 -1.68
C ASP A 79 -19.08 -43.45 -2.80
N GLU A 80 -18.55 -43.42 -4.02
CA GLU A 80 -18.93 -44.31 -5.10
C GLU A 80 -18.47 -45.72 -4.75
N SER A 81 -19.36 -46.54 -4.20
CA SER A 81 -19.22 -48.00 -4.27
C SER A 81 -20.57 -48.70 -4.09
N SER A 82 -21.29 -48.84 -5.21
CA SER A 82 -22.26 -49.92 -5.39
C SER A 82 -21.54 -51.27 -5.32
N PRO A 83 -22.13 -52.27 -4.64
CA PRO A 83 -22.19 -53.58 -5.27
C PRO A 83 -23.50 -54.31 -4.99
N GLY A 84 -24.05 -55.00 -6.00
CA GLY A 84 -25.14 -55.93 -5.74
C GLY A 84 -25.92 -56.45 -6.95
N LEU A 85 -25.26 -56.78 -8.06
CA LEU A 85 -25.85 -57.65 -9.09
C LEU A 85 -25.08 -58.96 -9.15
N GLY A 86 -25.79 -60.05 -8.86
CA GLY A 86 -25.36 -61.41 -9.18
C GLY A 86 -25.60 -62.40 -8.04
N HIS A 87 -26.78 -63.03 -8.01
CA HIS A 87 -26.82 -64.45 -7.72
C HIS A 87 -27.73 -65.16 -8.71
N HIS A 88 -27.11 -66.16 -9.33
CA HIS A 88 -27.53 -66.95 -10.46
C HIS A 88 -28.44 -68.08 -9.99
N ALA A 89 -29.40 -68.42 -10.83
CA ALA A 89 -30.24 -69.61 -10.70
C ALA A 89 -29.42 -70.90 -10.76
N ALA A 90 -29.85 -71.90 -9.97
CA ALA A 90 -29.76 -73.33 -10.24
C ALA A 90 -30.87 -74.05 -9.45
#